data_AF-A0A9E2J3U8-F1
#
_entry.id   AF-A0A9E2J3U8-F1
#
_cell.length_a   1.000
_cell.length_b   1.000
_cell.length_c   1.000
_cell.angle_alpha   90.00
_cell.angle_beta   90.00
_cell.angle_gamma   90.00
#
_symmetry.space_group_name_H-M   'P 1'
#
loop_
_entity.id
_entity.type
_entity.pdbx_description
1 polymer ?
#
loop_
_entity_poly.entity_id
_entity_poly.type
_entity_poly.pdbx_seq_one_letter_code
_entity_poly.pdbx_strand_id
1 'polypeptide(L)'
;MSHSHGHEHHHHGINSTGSRLMITMVMNFVITIVQIIGGIISGSLSLISDALHNFSDGVSVILSYTAIKLKDKKNSPKHTFGLKRAEILAAVINSSVLVVVALYLFYESALRFIEPAEIDSSVMTIVAVIGLVPNIIGAVLLKRDSVSSMNIKSSYLHLVSDSVFSVAVILGGLAITFWQVYWIDPLLTIFIGIYIIRESYSIIKDATHILMEGAPDIPVEEIEAEVLKIKEVQNIHHIHIWMVGENDIHIEAHVNVNDMMISKSNEILHKVEKLMKEKFRINHVTLQFECGQCSEAKLIEQHK
;
A
#
# COMPACT_ATOMS: atom_id res chain seq x y z
N MET A 1 24.99 -22.10 41.69
CA MET A 1 24.51 -23.04 40.65
C MET A 1 24.07 -22.22 39.46
N SER A 2 24.97 -22.07 38.49
CA SER A 2 24.75 -21.32 37.25
C SER A 2 24.13 -22.25 36.21
N HIS A 3 22.89 -21.96 35.79
CA HIS A 3 22.29 -22.64 34.66
C HIS A 3 22.75 -21.97 33.37
N SER A 4 23.63 -22.69 32.65
CA SER A 4 23.96 -22.44 31.25
C SER A 4 22.79 -22.96 30.40
N HIS A 5 22.10 -22.07 29.70
CA HIS A 5 21.19 -22.46 28.62
C HIS A 5 21.92 -22.25 27.29
N GLY A 6 22.20 -23.37 26.62
CA GLY A 6 22.79 -23.39 25.29
C GLY A 6 21.87 -22.71 24.29
N HIS A 7 22.44 -21.74 23.58
CA HIS A 7 21.84 -21.19 22.37
C HIS A 7 22.02 -22.21 21.24
N GLU A 8 20.97 -22.96 20.93
CA GLU A 8 20.87 -23.68 19.66
C GLU A 8 20.76 -22.67 18.52
N HIS A 9 21.79 -22.66 17.68
CA HIS A 9 21.85 -21.89 16.45
C HIS A 9 20.87 -22.48 15.42
N HIS A 10 19.62 -22.03 15.45
CA HIS A 10 18.76 -22.14 14.29
C HIS A 10 19.22 -21.15 13.21
N HIS A 11 20.09 -21.63 12.32
CA HIS A 11 20.39 -21.02 11.04
C HIS A 11 19.13 -21.05 10.14
N HIS A 12 18.18 -20.15 10.39
CA HIS A 12 17.22 -19.74 9.37
C HIS A 12 17.80 -18.51 8.65
N GLY A 13 18.00 -18.62 7.34
CA GLY A 13 18.66 -17.61 6.50
C GLY A 13 17.91 -16.28 6.49
N ILE A 14 18.30 -15.36 7.36
CA ILE A 14 17.71 -14.02 7.53
C ILE A 14 18.16 -13.01 6.44
N ASN A 15 19.03 -13.39 5.49
CA ASN A 15 19.56 -12.45 4.48
C ASN A 15 19.05 -12.65 3.04
N SER A 16 18.09 -13.55 2.76
CA SER A 16 17.75 -13.88 1.35
C SER A 16 16.58 -13.09 0.75
N THR A 17 15.44 -12.96 1.43
CA THR A 17 14.25 -12.30 0.84
C THR A 17 14.39 -10.79 0.71
N GLY A 18 14.89 -10.11 1.74
CA GLY A 18 15.13 -8.66 1.70
C GLY A 18 16.16 -8.26 0.63
N SER A 19 17.25 -9.02 0.52
CA SER A 19 18.27 -8.81 -0.52
C SER A 19 17.71 -9.07 -1.92
N ARG A 20 16.86 -10.09 -2.11
CA ARG A 20 16.18 -10.36 -3.40
C ARG A 20 15.24 -9.23 -3.80
N LEU A 21 14.47 -8.69 -2.85
CA LEU A 21 13.59 -7.54 -3.09
C LEU A 21 14.40 -6.31 -3.52
N MET A 22 15.50 -6.01 -2.80
CA MET A 22 16.38 -4.89 -3.15
C MET A 22 17.02 -5.05 -4.53
N ILE A 23 17.51 -6.25 -4.88
CA ILE A 23 18.04 -6.54 -6.22
C ILE A 23 16.95 -6.35 -7.28
N THR A 24 15.74 -6.85 -7.04
CA THR A 24 14.61 -6.71 -7.97
C THR A 24 14.24 -5.24 -8.17
N MET A 25 14.22 -4.43 -7.11
CA MET A 25 13.95 -2.98 -7.19
C MET A 25 15.02 -2.23 -7.99
N VAL A 26 16.29 -2.49 -7.72
CA VAL A 26 17.40 -1.84 -8.45
C VAL A 26 17.36 -2.23 -9.93
N MET A 27 17.11 -3.50 -10.22
CA MET A 27 16.92 -3.96 -11.60
C MET A 27 15.75 -3.24 -12.26
N ASN A 28 14.58 -3.19 -11.61
CA ASN A 28 13.41 -2.53 -12.18
C ASN A 28 13.70 -1.06 -12.52
N PHE A 29 14.34 -0.32 -11.61
CA PHE A 29 14.68 1.08 -11.83
C PHE A 29 15.65 1.28 -13.01
N VAL A 30 16.65 0.41 -13.19
CA VAL A 30 17.56 0.47 -14.33
C VAL A 30 16.82 0.19 -15.64
N ILE A 31 15.96 -0.83 -15.64
CA ILE A 31 15.15 -1.19 -16.81
C ILE A 31 14.17 -0.08 -17.17
N THR A 32 13.54 0.57 -16.18
CA THR A 32 12.67 1.73 -16.39
C THR A 32 13.36 2.80 -17.23
N ILE A 33 14.62 3.15 -16.93
CA ILE A 33 15.37 4.15 -17.70
C ILE A 33 15.54 3.69 -19.15
N VAL A 34 15.87 2.41 -19.37
CA VAL A 34 15.97 1.82 -20.72
C VAL A 34 14.63 1.89 -21.45
N GLN A 35 13.52 1.63 -20.77
CA GLN A 35 12.18 1.70 -21.36
C GLN A 35 11.75 3.13 -21.67
N ILE A 36 12.08 4.13 -20.84
CA ILE A 36 11.83 5.54 -21.14
C ILE A 36 12.58 5.94 -22.43
N ILE A 37 13.89 5.66 -22.48
CA ILE A 37 14.72 5.98 -23.65
C ILE A 37 14.22 5.23 -24.88
N GLY A 38 13.92 3.95 -24.75
CA GLY A 38 13.41 3.10 -25.82
C GLY A 38 12.03 3.52 -26.32
N GLY A 39 11.14 3.95 -25.43
CA GLY A 39 9.82 4.48 -25.77
C GLY A 39 9.92 5.80 -26.55
N ILE A 40 10.82 6.70 -26.14
CA ILE A 40 11.06 7.95 -26.87
C ILE A 40 11.66 7.67 -28.25
N ILE A 41 12.69 6.81 -28.34
CA ILE A 41 13.35 6.48 -29.61
C ILE A 41 12.41 5.76 -30.56
N SER A 42 11.63 4.79 -30.06
CA SER A 42 10.67 4.05 -30.89
C SER A 42 9.42 4.86 -31.25
N GLY A 43 9.16 5.94 -30.50
CA GLY A 43 7.90 6.65 -30.54
C GLY A 43 6.74 5.87 -29.94
N SER A 44 6.94 4.74 -29.24
CA SER A 44 5.84 3.94 -28.66
C SER A 44 5.29 4.56 -27.37
N LEU A 45 4.00 4.88 -27.35
CA LEU A 45 3.34 5.35 -26.12
C LEU A 45 3.11 4.22 -25.12
N SER A 46 2.94 2.97 -25.57
CA SER A 46 2.71 1.85 -24.67
C SER A 46 3.96 1.52 -23.85
N LEU A 47 5.15 1.62 -24.47
CA LEU A 47 6.43 1.54 -23.73
C LEU A 47 6.60 2.69 -22.74
N ILE A 48 6.27 3.92 -23.13
CA ILE A 48 6.34 5.08 -22.22
C ILE A 48 5.39 4.89 -21.04
N SER A 49 4.17 4.39 -21.29
CA SER A 49 3.18 4.11 -20.25
C SER A 49 3.68 3.11 -19.22
N ASP A 50 4.21 1.97 -19.68
CA ASP A 50 4.79 0.93 -18.82
C ASP A 50 5.98 1.48 -18.03
N ALA A 51 6.85 2.24 -18.70
CA ALA A 51 8.02 2.85 -18.06
C ALA A 51 7.64 3.86 -16.97
N LEU A 52 6.66 4.74 -17.21
CA LEU A 52 6.23 5.75 -16.24
C LEU A 52 5.56 5.12 -15.01
N HIS A 53 4.82 4.03 -15.18
CA HIS A 53 4.28 3.25 -14.07
C HIS A 53 5.41 2.66 -13.22
N ASN A 54 6.32 1.89 -13.84
CA ASN A 54 7.46 1.27 -13.16
C ASN A 54 8.37 2.32 -12.47
N PHE A 55 8.53 3.49 -13.08
CA PHE A 55 9.26 4.61 -12.48
C PHE A 55 8.59 5.10 -11.19
N SER A 56 7.29 5.31 -11.24
CA SER A 56 6.50 5.79 -10.11
C SER A 56 6.52 4.79 -8.96
N ASP A 57 6.50 3.49 -9.24
CA ASP A 57 6.65 2.46 -8.20
C ASP A 57 8.03 2.51 -7.54
N GLY A 58 9.09 2.70 -8.34
CA GLY A 58 10.43 2.92 -7.82
C GLY A 58 10.53 4.15 -6.91
N VAL A 59 9.90 5.26 -7.31
CA VAL A 59 9.81 6.48 -6.49
C VAL A 59 9.00 6.23 -5.20
N SER A 60 7.87 5.54 -5.29
CA SER A 60 7.02 5.18 -4.15
C SER A 60 7.79 4.37 -3.10
N VAL A 61 8.61 3.41 -3.54
CA VAL A 61 9.50 2.64 -2.65
C VAL A 61 10.52 3.52 -1.94
N ILE A 62 11.15 4.47 -2.65
CA ILE A 62 12.11 5.40 -2.05
C ILE A 62 11.43 6.31 -1.02
N LEU A 63 10.23 6.80 -1.34
CA LEU A 63 9.43 7.61 -0.43
C LEU A 63 9.02 6.81 0.81
N SER A 64 8.58 5.57 0.63
CA SER A 64 8.23 4.65 1.72
C SER A 64 9.43 4.34 2.62
N TYR A 65 10.60 4.03 2.03
CA TYR A 65 11.85 3.82 2.79
C TYR A 65 12.26 5.07 3.58
N THR A 66 12.12 6.25 2.97
CA THR A 66 12.40 7.52 3.63
C THR A 66 11.40 7.79 4.76
N ALA A 67 10.12 7.50 4.56
CA ALA A 67 9.08 7.63 5.57
C ALA A 67 9.32 6.70 6.76
N ILE A 68 9.73 5.45 6.53
CA ILE A 68 10.14 4.51 7.58
C ILE A 68 11.31 5.08 8.39
N LYS A 69 12.35 5.60 7.74
CA LYS A 69 13.47 6.26 8.45
C LYS A 69 13.04 7.51 9.22
N LEU A 70 12.03 8.24 8.71
CA LEU A 70 11.47 9.41 9.38
C LEU A 70 10.57 9.03 10.55
N LYS A 71 9.93 7.86 10.53
CA LYS A 71 9.14 7.31 11.65
C LYS A 71 10.03 7.00 12.86
N ASP A 72 11.28 6.61 12.64
CA ASP A 72 12.28 6.40 13.71
C ASP A 72 12.78 7.73 14.33
N LYS A 73 12.43 8.87 13.73
CA LYS A 73 12.74 10.19 14.29
C LYS A 73 11.80 10.47 15.47
N LYS A 74 12.39 10.60 16.67
CA LYS A 74 11.68 10.85 17.94
C LYS A 74 10.56 11.89 17.78
N ASN A 75 9.40 11.60 18.37
CA ASN A 75 8.28 12.53 18.47
C ASN A 75 8.76 13.90 18.94
N SER A 76 8.27 14.95 18.30
CA SER A 76 8.60 16.33 18.67
C SER A 76 7.39 16.96 19.35
N PRO A 77 7.55 18.01 20.18
CA PRO A 77 6.41 18.73 20.76
C PRO A 77 5.43 19.28 19.71
N LYS A 78 5.90 19.54 18.48
CA LYS A 78 5.07 19.98 17.36
C LYS A 78 4.39 18.83 16.60
N HIS A 79 4.93 17.62 16.69
CA HIS A 79 4.42 16.41 16.04
C HIS A 79 4.39 15.28 17.07
N THR A 80 3.36 15.31 17.93
CA THR A 80 3.21 14.41 19.09
C THR A 80 3.03 12.95 18.68
N PHE A 81 2.38 12.70 17.55
CA PHE A 81 2.27 11.37 16.93
C PHE A 81 3.40 11.07 15.92
N GLY A 82 4.38 11.96 15.78
CA GLY A 82 5.43 11.87 14.77
C GLY A 82 4.94 12.19 13.36
N LEU A 83 5.69 11.72 12.35
CA LEU A 83 5.42 11.99 10.92
C LEU A 83 4.75 10.79 10.23
N LYS A 84 3.89 10.06 10.94
CA LYS A 84 3.30 8.81 10.45
C LYS A 84 2.42 9.00 9.19
N ARG A 85 1.72 10.12 9.07
CA ARG A 85 0.91 10.47 7.87
C ARG A 85 1.75 10.90 6.65
N ALA A 86 3.07 11.07 6.78
CA ALA A 86 3.91 11.49 5.65
C ALA A 86 3.96 10.43 4.54
N GLU A 87 3.94 9.15 4.90
CA GLU A 87 3.83 8.02 3.96
C GLU A 87 2.53 8.07 3.16
N ILE A 88 1.41 8.31 3.85
CA ILE A 88 0.08 8.43 3.25
C ILE A 88 0.02 9.60 2.27
N LEU A 89 0.56 10.76 2.65
CA LEU A 89 0.66 11.93 1.77
C LEU A 89 1.53 11.66 0.54
N ALA A 90 2.66 10.97 0.72
CA ALA A 90 3.52 10.58 -0.40
C ALA A 90 2.79 9.65 -1.38
N ALA A 91 2.01 8.69 -0.88
CA ALA A 91 1.20 7.80 -1.70
C ALA A 91 0.12 8.55 -2.50
N VAL A 92 -0.57 9.51 -1.89
CA VAL A 92 -1.57 10.36 -2.58
C VAL A 92 -0.93 11.20 -3.68
N ILE A 93 0.20 11.84 -3.39
CA ILE A 93 0.92 12.66 -4.38
C ILE A 93 1.36 11.79 -5.55
N ASN A 94 2.00 10.65 -5.28
CA ASN A 94 2.50 9.74 -6.31
C ASN A 94 1.35 9.22 -7.20
N SER A 95 0.27 8.75 -6.59
CA SER A 95 -0.90 8.24 -7.32
C SER A 95 -1.60 9.34 -8.12
N SER A 96 -1.65 10.56 -7.61
CA SER A 96 -2.24 11.70 -8.34
C SER A 96 -1.42 12.06 -9.58
N VAL A 97 -0.09 12.02 -9.48
CA VAL A 97 0.80 12.20 -10.63
C VAL A 97 0.56 11.13 -11.70
N LEU A 98 0.42 9.87 -11.30
CA LEU A 98 0.11 8.77 -12.22
C LEU A 98 -1.23 8.96 -12.94
N VAL A 99 -2.26 9.44 -12.24
CA VAL A 99 -3.55 9.76 -12.88
C VAL A 99 -3.37 10.85 -13.94
N VAL A 100 -2.64 11.92 -13.65
CA VAL A 100 -2.37 13.00 -14.61
C VAL A 100 -1.61 12.47 -15.83
N VAL A 101 -0.58 11.64 -15.59
CA VAL A 101 0.19 10.99 -16.67
C VAL A 101 -0.70 10.09 -17.52
N ALA A 102 -1.55 9.27 -16.91
CA ALA A 102 -2.46 8.38 -17.63
C ALA A 102 -3.48 9.17 -18.48
N LEU A 103 -4.02 10.27 -17.96
CA LEU A 103 -4.91 11.16 -18.72
C LEU A 103 -4.20 11.81 -19.91
N TYR A 104 -2.95 12.21 -19.75
CA TYR A 104 -2.12 12.71 -20.85
C TYR A 104 -1.87 11.63 -21.91
N LEU A 105 -1.56 10.40 -21.50
CA LEU A 105 -1.37 9.27 -22.41
C LEU A 105 -2.65 8.90 -23.16
N PHE A 106 -3.83 9.02 -22.54
CA PHE A 106 -5.10 8.84 -23.24
C PHE A 106 -5.34 9.91 -24.30
N TYR A 107 -5.01 11.16 -23.99
CA TYR A 107 -5.09 12.26 -24.96
C TYR A 107 -4.18 12.01 -26.16
N GLU A 108 -2.91 11.68 -25.94
CA GLU A 108 -1.95 11.34 -27.01
C GLU A 108 -2.39 10.09 -27.80
N SER A 109 -2.93 9.08 -27.11
CA SER A 109 -3.44 7.87 -27.77
C SER A 109 -4.63 8.17 -28.67
N ALA A 110 -5.55 9.04 -28.23
CA ALA A 110 -6.69 9.47 -29.02
C ALA A 110 -6.25 10.23 -30.28
N LEU A 111 -5.23 11.10 -30.17
CA LEU A 111 -4.65 11.77 -31.33
C LEU A 111 -4.05 10.78 -32.33
N ARG A 112 -3.34 9.75 -31.85
CA ARG A 112 -2.74 8.72 -32.71
C ARG A 112 -3.72 7.82 -33.44
N PHE A 113 -4.97 7.72 -32.97
CA PHE A 113 -6.02 7.06 -33.75
C PHE A 113 -6.49 7.91 -34.94
N ILE A 114 -6.38 9.24 -34.85
CA ILE A 114 -6.79 10.17 -35.90
C ILE A 114 -5.63 10.41 -36.88
N GLU A 115 -4.44 10.66 -36.35
CA GLU A 115 -3.19 10.88 -37.09
C GLU A 115 -2.16 9.81 -36.69
N PRO A 116 -2.13 8.65 -37.40
CA PRO A 116 -1.22 7.57 -37.07
C PRO A 116 0.24 8.01 -37.13
N ALA A 117 0.96 7.80 -36.04
CA ALA A 117 2.41 7.99 -35.99
C ALA A 117 3.11 6.68 -36.34
N GLU A 118 4.20 6.76 -37.11
CA GLU A 118 5.09 5.62 -37.32
C GLU A 118 5.80 5.26 -36.02
N ILE A 119 5.91 3.96 -35.76
CA ILE A 119 6.55 3.40 -34.57
C ILE A 119 7.67 2.49 -35.03
N ASP A 120 8.87 2.68 -34.50
CA ASP A 120 9.96 1.72 -34.69
C ASP A 120 9.65 0.47 -33.87
N SER A 121 8.97 -0.48 -34.52
CA SER A 121 8.54 -1.73 -33.90
C SER A 121 9.71 -2.63 -33.51
N SER A 122 10.88 -2.46 -34.13
CA SER A 122 12.09 -3.23 -33.79
C SER A 122 12.64 -2.78 -32.45
N VAL A 123 12.82 -1.47 -32.27
CA VAL A 123 13.23 -0.88 -30.99
C VAL A 123 12.18 -1.18 -29.92
N MET A 124 10.90 -1.00 -30.24
CA MET A 124 9.80 -1.28 -29.32
C MET A 124 9.85 -2.71 -28.79
N THR A 125 9.96 -3.69 -29.68
CA THR A 125 9.96 -5.12 -29.32
C THR A 125 11.19 -5.49 -28.51
N ILE A 126 12.39 -5.05 -28.91
CA ILE A 126 13.63 -5.35 -28.18
C ILE A 126 13.57 -4.81 -26.76
N VAL A 127 13.12 -3.56 -26.60
CA VAL A 127 13.04 -2.92 -25.28
C VAL A 127 11.97 -3.58 -24.40
N ALA A 128 10.83 -3.97 -24.97
CA ALA A 128 9.81 -4.71 -24.24
C ALA A 128 10.30 -6.09 -23.78
N VAL A 129 11.10 -6.80 -24.60
CA VAL A 129 11.74 -8.06 -24.20
C VAL A 129 12.74 -7.84 -23.05
N ILE A 130 13.56 -6.79 -23.14
CA ILE A 130 14.50 -6.43 -22.05
C ILE A 130 13.73 -6.12 -20.76
N GLY A 131 12.58 -5.43 -20.86
CA GLY A 131 11.71 -5.12 -19.72
C GLY A 131 11.03 -6.34 -19.10
N LEU A 132 10.69 -7.34 -19.90
CA LEU A 132 10.04 -8.56 -19.44
C LEU A 132 10.95 -9.42 -18.55
N VAL A 133 12.25 -9.51 -18.87
CA VAL A 133 13.22 -10.37 -18.18
C VAL A 133 13.29 -10.15 -16.66
N PRO A 134 13.51 -8.93 -16.13
CA PRO A 134 13.56 -8.70 -14.68
C PRO A 134 12.24 -9.02 -13.99
N ASN A 135 11.09 -8.73 -14.62
CA ASN A 135 9.77 -9.00 -14.06
C ASN A 135 9.52 -10.50 -13.91
N ILE A 136 9.89 -11.30 -14.92
CA ILE A 136 9.84 -12.76 -14.83
C ILE A 136 10.79 -13.27 -13.73
N ILE A 137 12.04 -12.78 -13.71
CA ILE A 137 13.03 -13.21 -12.69
C ILE A 137 12.50 -12.91 -11.29
N GLY A 138 12.04 -11.68 -11.05
CA GLY A 138 11.47 -11.26 -9.76
C GLY A 138 10.24 -12.08 -9.38
N ALA A 139 9.31 -12.30 -10.31
CA ALA A 139 8.13 -13.13 -10.08
C ALA A 139 8.50 -14.57 -9.72
N VAL A 140 9.46 -15.18 -10.40
CA VAL A 140 9.94 -16.54 -10.10
C VAL A 140 10.63 -16.59 -8.73
N LEU A 141 11.46 -15.59 -8.40
CA LEU A 141 12.15 -15.50 -7.11
C LEU A 141 11.16 -15.35 -5.93
N LEU A 142 10.07 -14.60 -6.12
CA LEU A 142 9.07 -14.37 -5.08
C LEU A 142 7.96 -15.43 -5.04
N LYS A 143 7.80 -16.27 -6.07
CA LYS A 143 6.72 -17.26 -6.17
C LYS A 143 6.63 -18.17 -4.94
N ARG A 144 7.76 -18.69 -4.45
CA ARG A 144 7.77 -19.59 -3.28
C ARG A 144 7.35 -18.85 -2.00
N ASP A 145 7.85 -17.64 -1.82
CA ASP A 145 7.63 -16.83 -0.63
C ASP A 145 6.22 -16.16 -0.64
N SER A 146 5.56 -16.09 -1.81
CA SER A 146 4.21 -15.55 -1.98
C SER A 146 3.11 -16.37 -1.29
N VAL A 147 3.36 -17.65 -1.01
CA VAL A 147 2.38 -18.53 -0.36
C VAL A 147 2.30 -18.26 1.15
N SER A 148 3.41 -17.84 1.76
CA SER A 148 3.53 -17.67 3.21
C SER A 148 3.33 -16.23 3.70
N SER A 149 3.37 -15.23 2.81
CA SER A 149 3.23 -13.82 3.18
C SER A 149 2.34 -13.06 2.21
N MET A 150 1.33 -12.40 2.74
CA MET A 150 0.40 -11.56 1.96
C MET A 150 1.13 -10.38 1.29
N ASN A 151 2.11 -9.80 1.96
CA ASN A 151 2.91 -8.71 1.40
C ASN A 151 3.73 -9.19 0.19
N ILE A 152 4.35 -10.37 0.29
CA ILE A 152 5.11 -10.96 -0.82
C ILE A 152 4.17 -11.42 -1.94
N LYS A 153 2.96 -11.90 -1.60
CA LYS A 153 1.92 -12.23 -2.57
C LYS A 153 1.52 -11.01 -3.40
N SER A 154 1.36 -9.86 -2.75
CA SER A 154 1.05 -8.60 -3.44
C SER A 154 2.17 -8.22 -4.43
N SER A 155 3.43 -8.20 -3.97
CA SER A 155 4.58 -7.90 -4.85
C SER A 155 4.73 -8.92 -5.99
N TYR A 156 4.47 -10.20 -5.73
CA TYR A 156 4.47 -11.24 -6.76
C TYR A 156 3.40 -11.00 -7.83
N LEU A 157 2.16 -10.69 -7.41
CA LEU A 157 1.06 -10.43 -8.34
C LEU A 157 1.31 -9.17 -9.18
N HIS A 158 1.90 -8.14 -8.59
CA HIS A 158 2.29 -6.93 -9.31
C HIS A 158 3.31 -7.24 -10.43
N LEU A 159 4.41 -7.95 -10.12
CA LEU A 159 5.38 -8.36 -11.15
C LEU A 159 4.79 -9.26 -12.24
N VAL A 160 3.79 -10.06 -11.90
CA VAL A 160 3.03 -10.86 -12.89
C VAL A 160 2.19 -9.95 -13.79
N SER A 161 1.52 -8.94 -13.25
CA SER A 161 0.80 -7.93 -14.05
C SER A 161 1.72 -7.20 -15.02
N ASP A 162 2.90 -6.73 -14.56
CA ASP A 162 3.87 -6.04 -15.42
C ASP A 162 4.41 -6.94 -16.52
N SER A 163 4.61 -8.23 -16.20
CA SER A 163 4.99 -9.24 -17.19
C SER A 163 3.92 -9.41 -18.25
N VAL A 164 2.63 -9.38 -17.88
CA VAL A 164 1.51 -9.46 -18.82
C VAL A 164 1.48 -8.23 -19.74
N PHE A 165 1.70 -7.02 -19.21
CA PHE A 165 1.78 -5.81 -20.05
C PHE A 165 2.99 -5.85 -20.99
N SER A 166 4.16 -6.24 -20.49
CA SER A 166 5.35 -6.43 -21.31
C SER A 166 5.12 -7.42 -22.46
N VAL A 167 4.44 -8.55 -22.19
CA VAL A 167 4.06 -9.52 -23.24
C VAL A 167 3.07 -8.91 -24.23
N ALA A 168 2.07 -8.15 -23.77
CA ALA A 168 1.13 -7.47 -24.66
C ALA A 168 1.83 -6.47 -25.58
N VAL A 169 2.79 -5.70 -25.06
CA VAL A 169 3.64 -4.77 -25.84
C VAL A 169 4.52 -5.52 -26.85
N ILE A 170 5.13 -6.65 -26.48
CA ILE A 170 5.91 -7.49 -27.41
C ILE A 170 5.01 -7.99 -28.55
N LEU A 171 3.83 -8.53 -28.23
CA LEU A 171 2.89 -9.01 -29.24
C LEU A 171 2.41 -7.86 -30.14
N GLY A 172 2.22 -6.66 -29.58
CA GLY A 172 1.90 -5.45 -30.34
C GLY A 172 3.03 -5.05 -31.29
N GLY A 173 4.28 -5.03 -30.83
CA GLY A 173 5.46 -4.73 -31.65
C GLY A 173 5.66 -5.74 -32.79
N LEU A 174 5.46 -7.04 -32.53
CA LEU A 174 5.45 -8.06 -33.57
C LEU A 174 4.33 -7.82 -34.57
N ALA A 175 3.13 -7.46 -34.10
CA ALA A 175 2.01 -7.20 -34.98
C ALA A 175 2.24 -5.98 -35.90
N ILE A 176 2.81 -4.90 -35.36
CA ILE A 176 3.22 -3.73 -36.16
C ILE A 176 4.28 -4.13 -37.18
N THR A 177 5.24 -4.98 -36.81
CA THR A 177 6.31 -5.43 -37.72
C THR A 177 5.76 -6.20 -38.92
N PHE A 178 4.86 -7.17 -38.70
CA PHE A 178 4.35 -8.04 -39.78
C PHE A 178 3.18 -7.45 -40.56
N TRP A 179 2.29 -6.71 -39.89
CA TRP A 179 1.03 -6.22 -40.49
C TRP A 179 0.92 -4.71 -40.60
N GLN A 180 1.91 -3.95 -40.12
CA GLN A 180 1.94 -2.47 -40.23
C GLN A 180 0.71 -1.81 -39.56
N VAL A 181 0.21 -2.44 -38.49
CA VAL A 181 -0.99 -2.03 -37.73
C VAL A 181 -0.62 -1.11 -36.56
N TYR A 182 -0.21 0.12 -36.87
CA TYR A 182 0.28 1.10 -35.88
C TYR A 182 -0.73 1.50 -34.80
N TRP A 183 -2.03 1.34 -35.06
CA TRP A 183 -3.10 1.64 -34.08
C TRP A 183 -3.09 0.72 -32.85
N ILE A 184 -2.33 -0.39 -32.87
CA ILE A 184 -2.22 -1.29 -31.72
C ILE A 184 -1.50 -0.61 -30.54
N ASP A 185 -0.48 0.22 -30.80
CA ASP A 185 0.23 0.92 -29.72
C ASP A 185 -0.67 1.84 -28.90
N PRO A 186 -1.44 2.80 -29.48
CA PRO A 186 -2.36 3.63 -28.70
C PRO A 186 -3.48 2.81 -28.05
N LEU A 187 -3.88 1.67 -28.61
CA LEU A 187 -4.83 0.77 -27.94
C LEU A 187 -4.20 0.15 -26.67
N LEU A 188 -2.98 -0.36 -26.77
CA LEU A 188 -2.25 -0.91 -25.63
C LEU A 188 -2.00 0.16 -24.56
N THR A 189 -1.63 1.39 -24.97
CA THR A 189 -1.49 2.53 -24.06
C THR A 189 -2.78 2.82 -23.30
N ILE A 190 -3.94 2.79 -23.97
CA ILE A 190 -5.24 2.97 -23.29
C ILE A 190 -5.48 1.85 -22.27
N PHE A 191 -5.23 0.59 -22.62
CA PHE A 191 -5.41 -0.52 -21.68
C PHE A 191 -4.50 -0.42 -20.45
N ILE A 192 -3.22 -0.13 -20.65
CA ILE A 192 -2.26 0.05 -19.56
C ILE A 192 -2.67 1.27 -18.71
N GLY A 193 -3.05 2.39 -19.34
CA GLY A 193 -3.51 3.58 -18.62
C GLY A 193 -4.79 3.37 -17.81
N ILE A 194 -5.75 2.56 -18.29
CA ILE A 194 -6.96 2.19 -17.51
C ILE A 194 -6.57 1.40 -16.26
N TYR A 195 -5.61 0.47 -16.40
CA TYR A 195 -5.09 -0.29 -15.26
C TYR A 195 -4.43 0.65 -14.24
N ILE A 196 -3.54 1.55 -14.68
CA ILE A 196 -2.86 2.54 -13.82
C ILE A 196 -3.88 3.42 -13.08
N ILE A 197 -4.92 3.91 -13.75
CA ILE A 197 -5.97 4.71 -13.11
C ILE A 197 -6.71 3.92 -12.05
N ARG A 198 -7.06 2.66 -12.31
CA ARG A 198 -7.77 1.81 -11.35
C ARG A 198 -6.93 1.59 -10.09
N GLU A 199 -5.64 1.29 -10.26
CA GLU A 199 -4.71 1.10 -9.15
C GLU A 199 -4.52 2.40 -8.35
N SER A 200 -4.23 3.51 -9.05
CA SER A 200 -4.07 4.83 -8.45
C SER A 200 -5.32 5.28 -7.69
N TYR A 201 -6.52 5.01 -8.22
CA TYR A 201 -7.78 5.35 -7.57
C TYR A 201 -7.97 4.58 -6.26
N SER A 202 -7.62 3.28 -6.23
CA SER A 202 -7.69 2.50 -4.99
C SER A 202 -6.79 3.10 -3.92
N ILE A 203 -5.54 3.42 -4.27
CA ILE A 203 -4.57 4.01 -3.33
C ILE A 203 -5.05 5.38 -2.85
N ILE A 204 -5.52 6.25 -3.74
CA ILE A 204 -6.04 7.57 -3.38
C ILE A 204 -7.24 7.43 -2.44
N LYS A 205 -8.16 6.51 -2.72
CA LYS A 205 -9.34 6.28 -1.89
C LYS A 205 -8.94 5.84 -0.48
N ASP A 206 -8.07 4.84 -0.36
CA ASP A 206 -7.65 4.30 0.94
C ASP A 206 -6.82 5.32 1.73
N ALA A 207 -5.91 6.03 1.06
CA ALA A 207 -5.12 7.08 1.68
C ALA A 207 -5.98 8.29 2.11
N THR A 208 -6.97 8.69 1.30
CA THR A 208 -7.91 9.75 1.68
C THR A 208 -8.75 9.33 2.88
N HIS A 209 -9.19 8.07 2.94
CA HIS A 209 -9.90 7.53 4.09
C HIS A 209 -9.06 7.64 5.37
N ILE A 210 -7.77 7.31 5.32
CA ILE A 210 -6.84 7.50 6.46
C ILE A 210 -6.66 8.99 6.81
N LEU A 211 -6.51 9.87 5.81
CA LEU A 211 -6.34 11.31 6.04
C LEU A 211 -7.58 11.97 6.65
N MET A 212 -8.77 11.43 6.35
CA MET A 212 -10.06 11.85 6.89
C MET A 212 -10.40 11.19 8.24
N GLU A 213 -9.42 10.57 8.89
CA GLU A 213 -9.58 9.90 10.19
C GLU A 213 -10.59 8.75 10.15
N GLY A 214 -10.68 8.09 8.99
CA GLY A 214 -11.55 6.95 8.78
C GLY A 214 -11.21 5.77 9.68
N ALA A 215 -12.24 5.09 10.16
CA ALA A 215 -12.12 3.86 10.92
C ALA A 215 -11.61 2.72 10.01
N PRO A 216 -10.79 1.78 10.54
CA PRO A 216 -10.51 0.53 9.85
C PRO A 216 -11.78 -0.32 9.73
N ASP A 217 -11.72 -1.39 8.93
CA ASP A 217 -12.83 -2.36 8.78
C ASP A 217 -12.93 -3.27 10.02
N ILE A 218 -13.28 -2.68 11.17
CA ILE A 218 -13.49 -3.34 12.46
C ILE A 218 -14.90 -2.98 12.93
N PRO A 219 -15.80 -3.97 13.09
CA PRO A 219 -17.14 -3.72 13.61
C PRO A 219 -17.08 -3.19 15.05
N VAL A 220 -17.62 -1.99 15.27
CA VAL A 220 -17.64 -1.35 16.60
C VAL A 220 -18.47 -2.17 17.58
N GLU A 221 -19.50 -2.85 17.08
CA GLU A 221 -20.36 -3.76 17.85
C GLU A 221 -19.58 -4.97 18.38
N GLU A 222 -18.55 -5.43 17.65
CA GLU A 222 -17.69 -6.51 18.13
C GLU A 222 -16.79 -6.05 19.27
N ILE A 223 -16.31 -4.80 19.21
CA ILE A 223 -15.53 -4.18 20.29
C ILE A 223 -16.38 -4.06 21.55
N GLU A 224 -17.60 -3.54 21.43
CA GLU A 224 -18.55 -3.47 22.53
C GLU A 224 -18.80 -4.85 23.15
N ALA A 225 -19.14 -5.84 22.31
CA ALA A 225 -19.47 -7.18 22.77
C ALA A 225 -18.32 -7.86 23.53
N GLU A 226 -17.07 -7.62 23.16
CA GLU A 226 -15.91 -8.16 23.89
C GLU A 226 -15.61 -7.39 25.17
N VAL A 227 -15.73 -6.06 25.16
CA VAL A 227 -15.50 -5.24 26.35
C VAL A 227 -16.54 -5.53 27.43
N LEU A 228 -17.80 -5.74 27.06
CA LEU A 228 -18.89 -6.09 27.97
C LEU A 228 -18.75 -7.47 28.63
N LYS A 229 -17.84 -8.33 28.15
CA LYS A 229 -17.51 -9.59 28.85
C LYS A 229 -16.72 -9.35 30.13
N ILE A 230 -16.15 -8.15 30.31
CA ILE A 230 -15.47 -7.76 31.54
C ILE A 230 -16.54 -7.39 32.57
N LYS A 231 -16.67 -8.20 33.62
CA LYS A 231 -17.77 -8.14 34.61
C LYS A 231 -17.96 -6.75 35.24
N GLU A 232 -16.88 -5.99 35.38
CA GLU A 232 -16.89 -4.67 36.01
C GLU A 232 -17.34 -3.53 35.08
N VAL A 233 -17.42 -3.78 33.76
CA VAL A 233 -17.84 -2.81 32.76
C VAL A 233 -19.35 -2.91 32.54
N GLN A 234 -20.03 -1.78 32.62
CA GLN A 234 -21.48 -1.66 32.39
C GLN A 234 -21.81 -1.28 30.95
N ASN A 235 -21.01 -0.37 30.36
CA ASN A 235 -21.23 0.17 29.01
C ASN A 235 -19.90 0.70 28.44
N ILE A 236 -19.76 0.69 27.11
CA ILE A 236 -18.76 1.45 26.36
C ILE A 236 -19.47 2.28 25.28
N HIS A 237 -19.19 3.57 25.23
CA HIS A 237 -19.90 4.52 24.34
C HIS A 237 -18.96 5.63 23.88
N HIS A 238 -19.46 6.51 23.00
CA HIS A 238 -18.66 7.61 22.41
C HIS A 238 -17.35 7.09 21.81
N ILE A 239 -17.45 5.98 21.06
CA ILE A 239 -16.32 5.30 20.44
C ILE A 239 -15.92 6.06 19.17
N HIS A 240 -14.67 6.52 19.14
CA HIS A 240 -13.99 7.03 17.96
C HIS A 240 -12.82 6.12 17.64
N ILE A 241 -12.78 5.59 16.42
CA ILE A 241 -11.67 4.76 15.94
C ILE A 241 -11.16 5.38 14.65
N TRP A 242 -9.87 5.60 14.56
CA TRP A 242 -9.25 6.18 13.37
C TRP A 242 -7.89 5.58 13.08
N MET A 243 -7.45 5.76 11.85
CA MET A 243 -6.11 5.38 11.41
C MET A 243 -5.20 6.62 11.35
N VAL A 244 -4.00 6.49 11.91
CA VAL A 244 -2.92 7.49 11.77
C VAL A 244 -1.95 7.10 10.64
N GLY A 245 -1.85 5.81 10.36
CA GLY A 245 -1.18 5.20 9.21
C GLY A 245 -1.73 3.78 9.00
N GLU A 246 -1.28 3.07 7.97
CA GLU A 246 -1.85 1.77 7.58
C GLU A 246 -1.91 0.72 8.70
N ASN A 247 -0.91 0.73 9.58
CA ASN A 247 -0.80 -0.23 10.69
C ASN A 247 -0.90 0.45 12.05
N ASP A 248 -1.47 1.66 12.12
CA ASP A 248 -1.52 2.45 13.33
C ASP A 248 -2.95 2.92 13.62
N ILE A 249 -3.68 2.05 14.30
CA ILE A 249 -5.08 2.23 14.65
C ILE A 249 -5.16 2.76 16.08
N HIS A 250 -5.94 3.81 16.24
CA HIS A 250 -6.20 4.50 17.50
C HIS A 250 -7.67 4.33 17.87
N ILE A 251 -7.95 4.26 19.18
CA ILE A 251 -9.31 4.30 19.72
C ILE A 251 -9.39 5.30 20.87
N GLU A 252 -10.47 6.07 20.88
CA GLU A 252 -10.96 6.82 22.02
C GLU A 252 -12.36 6.32 22.37
N ALA A 253 -12.63 6.09 23.65
CA ALA A 253 -13.97 5.70 24.10
C ALA A 253 -14.19 6.03 25.57
N HIS A 254 -15.46 6.11 25.95
CA HIS A 254 -15.88 6.23 27.34
C HIS A 254 -16.33 4.86 27.85
N VAL A 255 -15.87 4.47 29.03
CA VAL A 255 -16.17 3.18 29.66
C VAL A 255 -16.84 3.41 30.99
N ASN A 256 -18.12 3.06 31.09
CA ASN A 256 -18.88 3.16 32.33
C ASN A 256 -18.61 1.90 33.17
N VAL A 257 -18.16 2.08 34.40
CA VAL A 257 -17.85 1.01 35.35
C VAL A 257 -18.65 1.18 36.64
N ASN A 258 -18.71 0.12 37.43
CA ASN A 258 -19.25 0.21 38.79
C ASN A 258 -18.45 1.22 39.64
N ASP A 259 -19.07 1.80 40.67
CA ASP A 259 -18.37 2.68 41.61
C ASP A 259 -17.20 1.92 42.26
N MET A 260 -16.00 2.46 42.08
CA MET A 260 -14.75 1.83 42.53
C MET A 260 -13.64 2.86 42.68
N MET A 261 -12.60 2.50 43.43
CA MET A 261 -11.36 3.28 43.48
C MET A 261 -10.68 3.31 42.09
N ILE A 262 -10.10 4.45 41.73
CA ILE A 262 -9.35 4.64 40.47
C ILE A 262 -8.21 3.60 40.32
N SER A 263 -7.59 3.20 41.43
CA SER A 263 -6.56 2.15 41.39
C SER A 263 -7.08 0.80 40.87
N LYS A 264 -8.36 0.48 41.09
CA LYS A 264 -9.01 -0.73 40.57
C LYS A 264 -9.44 -0.58 39.11
N SER A 265 -9.85 0.62 38.68
CA SER A 265 -10.18 0.86 37.27
C SER A 265 -8.96 0.71 36.36
N ASN A 266 -7.74 0.94 36.87
CA ASN A 266 -6.50 0.66 36.13
C ASN A 266 -6.35 -0.81 35.73
N GLU A 267 -6.82 -1.75 36.55
CA GLU A 267 -6.79 -3.18 36.19
C GLU A 267 -7.73 -3.48 35.02
N ILE A 268 -8.86 -2.79 34.95
CA ILE A 268 -9.81 -2.86 33.84
C ILE A 268 -9.19 -2.23 32.59
N LEU A 269 -8.58 -1.05 32.71
CA LEU A 269 -7.85 -0.39 31.62
C LEU A 269 -6.84 -1.34 30.97
N HIS A 270 -6.00 -2.01 31.75
CA HIS A 270 -4.99 -2.94 31.21
C HIS A 270 -5.62 -4.14 30.50
N LYS A 271 -6.76 -4.66 31.01
CA LYS A 271 -7.49 -5.75 30.34
C LYS A 271 -8.05 -5.30 28.99
N VAL A 272 -8.65 -4.11 28.95
CA VAL A 272 -9.22 -3.55 27.71
C VAL A 272 -8.09 -3.23 26.72
N GLU A 273 -7.01 -2.57 27.14
CA GLU A 273 -5.85 -2.29 26.27
C GLU A 273 -5.26 -3.56 25.66
N LYS A 274 -5.13 -4.63 26.45
CA LYS A 274 -4.65 -5.93 25.98
C LYS A 274 -5.61 -6.54 24.94
N LEU A 275 -6.92 -6.50 25.21
CA LEU A 275 -7.96 -6.95 24.27
C LEU A 275 -7.90 -6.17 22.95
N MET A 276 -7.81 -4.84 23.02
CA MET A 276 -7.69 -3.94 21.86
C MET A 276 -6.47 -4.28 21.00
N LYS A 277 -5.32 -4.52 21.64
CA LYS A 277 -4.08 -4.85 20.95
C LYS A 277 -4.06 -6.25 20.35
N GLU A 278 -4.47 -7.27 21.10
CA GLU A 278 -4.33 -8.67 20.70
C GLU A 278 -5.41 -9.10 19.71
N LYS A 279 -6.67 -8.69 19.92
CA LYS A 279 -7.79 -9.09 19.08
C LYS A 279 -7.99 -8.13 17.90
N PHE A 280 -7.98 -6.83 18.16
CA PHE A 280 -8.33 -5.80 17.18
C PHE A 280 -7.13 -5.09 16.54
N ARG A 281 -5.90 -5.38 17.00
CA ARG A 281 -4.65 -4.75 16.53
C ARG A 281 -4.64 -3.21 16.68
N ILE A 282 -5.39 -2.71 17.66
CA ILE A 282 -5.42 -1.29 18.01
C ILE A 282 -4.20 -0.99 18.88
N ASN A 283 -3.37 -0.07 18.44
CA ASN A 283 -2.03 0.16 19.01
C ASN A 283 -1.99 1.33 19.98
N HIS A 284 -2.99 2.20 19.94
CA HIS A 284 -3.11 3.34 20.83
C HIS A 284 -4.54 3.43 21.36
N VAL A 285 -4.67 3.44 22.68
CA VAL A 285 -5.96 3.34 23.37
C VAL A 285 -6.04 4.47 24.38
N THR A 286 -7.07 5.30 24.27
CA THR A 286 -7.42 6.31 25.28
C THR A 286 -8.83 6.02 25.77
N LEU A 287 -8.98 5.71 27.05
CA LEU A 287 -10.28 5.39 27.64
C LEU A 287 -10.59 6.33 28.79
N GLN A 288 -11.75 6.98 28.72
CA GLN A 288 -12.29 7.76 29.82
C GLN A 288 -13.20 6.86 30.68
N PHE A 289 -12.77 6.58 31.91
CA PHE A 289 -13.59 5.80 32.84
C PHE A 289 -14.62 6.69 33.54
N GLU A 290 -15.87 6.25 33.54
CA GLU A 290 -17.01 6.95 34.11
C GLU A 290 -17.76 6.05 35.10
N CYS A 291 -18.56 6.65 35.98
CA CYS A 291 -19.41 5.93 36.92
C CYS A 291 -20.81 6.56 36.93
N GLY A 292 -21.81 5.83 36.42
CA GLY A 292 -23.21 6.26 36.45
C GLY A 292 -23.54 7.47 35.58
N GLN A 293 -22.65 7.86 34.66
CA GLN A 293 -22.92 8.91 33.66
C GLN A 293 -23.44 8.30 32.35
N CYS A 294 -24.07 9.14 31.51
CA CYS A 294 -24.40 8.81 30.13
C CYS A 294 -25.26 7.54 29.92
N SER A 295 -26.39 7.44 30.65
CA SER A 295 -27.28 6.26 30.66
C SER A 295 -27.89 5.89 29.30
N GLU A 296 -27.96 6.85 28.36
CA GLU A 296 -28.54 6.68 27.01
C GLU A 296 -27.53 6.95 25.88
N ALA A 297 -26.22 6.96 26.19
CA ALA A 297 -25.22 7.25 25.17
C ALA A 297 -25.11 6.11 24.15
N LYS A 298 -25.05 6.50 22.87
CA LYS A 298 -24.88 5.58 21.74
C LYS A 298 -23.40 5.22 21.56
N LEU A 299 -23.16 4.09 20.90
CA LEU A 299 -21.82 3.64 20.52
C LEU A 299 -21.04 4.70 19.74
N ILE A 300 -21.71 5.35 18.77
CA ILE A 300 -21.17 6.46 17.98
C ILE A 300 -22.12 7.64 18.17
N GLU A 301 -21.59 8.77 18.64
CA GLU A 301 -22.39 10.00 18.70
C GLU A 301 -22.65 10.52 17.29
N GLN A 302 -23.92 10.74 16.97
CA GLN A 302 -24.30 11.39 15.72
C GLN A 302 -24.17 12.90 15.89
N HIS A 303 -23.13 13.50 15.32
CA HIS A 303 -23.06 14.94 15.18
C HIS A 303 -24.20 15.40 14.25
N LYS A 304 -25.05 16.31 14.75
CA LYS A 304 -26.09 17.00 13.96
C LYS A 304 -25.52 18.15 13.14
#